data_AF-A0A161MQG1-F1
#
_entry.id   AF-A0A161MQG1-F1
#
_cell.length_a   1.000
_cell.length_b   1.000
_cell.length_c   1.000
_cell.angle_alpha   90.00
_cell.angle_beta   90.00
_cell.angle_gamma   90.00
#
_symmetry.space_group_name_H-M   'P 1'
#
loop_
_entity.id
_entity.type
_entity.pdbx_description
1 polymer ?
#
loop_
_entity_poly.entity_id
_entity_poly.type
_entity_poly.pdbx_seq_one_letter_code
_entity_poly.pdbx_strand_id
1 'polypeptide(L)'
;VLLYLATMEMLPMKDYLGPLLKAVYERNPLSAAEWARSEHWATVEQLIASSRDGGHSPLGSTIGHNGSSSSGAIAAASVAAEWTCPHCTFLNLPHLAACDMCSLPR
;
A
#
# COMPACT_ATOMS: atom_id res chain seq x y z
N VAL A 1 18.23 5.94 -2.82
CA VAL A 1 17.34 4.77 -2.98
C VAL A 1 17.95 3.51 -2.37
N LEU A 2 19.12 3.02 -2.81
CA LEU A 2 19.72 1.78 -2.26
C LEU A 2 20.01 1.84 -0.75
N LEU A 3 20.43 2.99 -0.23
CA LEU A 3 20.64 3.19 1.21
C LEU A 3 19.34 2.96 2.01
N TYR A 4 18.22 3.47 1.51
CA TYR A 4 16.91 3.29 2.14
C TYR A 4 16.49 1.81 2.17
N LEU A 5 16.72 1.06 1.08
CA LEU A 5 16.46 -0.38 1.04
C LEU A 5 17.34 -1.16 2.03
N ALA A 6 18.58 -0.73 2.23
CA ALA A 6 19.51 -1.39 3.15
C ALA A 6 19.22 -1.12 4.64
N THR A 7 18.51 -0.03 4.95
CA THR A 7 18.23 0.41 6.32
C THR A 7 16.75 0.30 6.70
N MET A 8 15.89 -0.23 5.84
CA MET A 8 14.47 -0.41 6.13
C MET A 8 14.27 -1.58 7.10
N GLU A 9 13.64 -1.33 8.25
CA GLU A 9 13.42 -2.36 9.29
C GLU A 9 12.24 -3.30 8.97
N MET A 10 11.25 -2.84 8.21
CA MET A 10 10.08 -3.64 7.82
C MET A 10 10.40 -4.83 6.91
N LEU A 11 11.46 -4.72 6.11
CA LEU A 11 11.91 -5.78 5.22
C LEU A 11 13.44 -5.71 5.11
N PRO A 12 14.20 -6.53 5.87
CA PRO A 12 15.66 -6.45 5.90
C PRO A 12 16.25 -6.96 4.58
N MET A 13 16.33 -6.07 3.58
CA MET A 13 16.84 -6.38 2.23
C MET A 13 18.36 -6.30 2.13
N LYS A 14 19.04 -5.86 3.19
CA LYS A 14 20.49 -5.65 3.21
C LYS A 14 21.28 -6.89 2.78
N ASP A 15 20.92 -8.06 3.27
CA ASP A 15 21.65 -9.32 2.99
C ASP A 15 21.43 -9.80 1.55
N TYR A 16 20.36 -9.34 0.89
CA TYR A 16 20.00 -9.71 -0.48
C TYR A 16 20.40 -8.66 -1.52
N LEU A 17 20.97 -7.52 -1.10
CA LEU A 17 21.32 -6.41 -1.98
C LEU A 17 22.62 -6.64 -2.76
N GLY A 18 23.46 -7.58 -2.33
CA GLY A 18 24.79 -7.83 -2.91
C GLY A 18 24.82 -7.99 -4.45
N PRO A 19 23.99 -8.87 -5.04
CA PRO A 19 23.93 -9.03 -6.50
C PRO A 19 23.49 -7.77 -7.24
N LEU A 20 22.54 -7.00 -6.68
CA LEU A 20 22.10 -5.73 -7.26
C LEU A 20 23.22 -4.67 -7.20
N LEU A 21 23.90 -4.55 -6.06
CA LEU A 21 25.02 -3.61 -5.90
C LEU A 21 26.14 -3.91 -6.90
N LYS A 22 26.44 -5.20 -7.11
CA LYS A 22 27.39 -5.64 -8.14
C LYS A 22 26.92 -5.26 -9.54
N ALA A 23 25.66 -5.52 -9.89
CA ALA A 23 25.10 -5.16 -11.19
C ALA A 23 25.14 -3.65 -11.46
N VAL A 24 24.85 -2.83 -10.45
CA VAL A 24 24.94 -1.35 -10.55
C VAL A 24 26.39 -0.90 -10.72
N TYR A 25 27.32 -1.48 -9.96
CA TYR A 25 28.74 -1.17 -10.06
C TYR A 25 29.31 -1.51 -11.46
N GLU A 26 28.94 -2.68 -11.99
CA GLU A 26 29.36 -3.16 -13.32
C GLU A 26 28.55 -2.53 -14.47
N ARG A 27 27.55 -1.70 -14.16
CA ARG A 27 26.61 -1.11 -15.14
C ARG A 27 25.92 -2.17 -16.02
N ASN A 28 25.60 -3.32 -15.43
CA ASN A 28 25.01 -4.45 -16.11
C ASN A 28 23.47 -4.46 -15.91
N PRO A 29 22.68 -4.01 -16.91
CA PRO A 29 21.23 -3.95 -16.77
C PRO A 29 20.57 -5.34 -16.75
N LEU A 30 21.18 -6.35 -17.36
CA LEU A 30 20.63 -7.71 -17.41
C LEU A 30 20.64 -8.34 -16.03
N SER A 31 21.76 -8.26 -15.32
CA SER A 31 21.87 -8.78 -13.95
C SER A 31 20.97 -8.04 -12.96
N ALA A 32 20.72 -6.74 -13.18
CA ALA A 32 19.74 -5.99 -12.38
C ALA A 32 18.31 -6.48 -12.65
N ALA A 33 17.96 -6.76 -13.91
CA ALA A 33 16.65 -7.30 -14.28
C ALA A 33 16.43 -8.73 -13.76
N GLU A 34 17.49 -9.54 -13.69
CA GLU A 34 17.44 -10.86 -13.04
C GLU A 34 17.18 -10.74 -11.55
N TRP A 35 17.89 -9.84 -10.85
CA TRP A 35 17.67 -9.60 -9.42
C TRP A 35 16.25 -9.11 -9.11
N ALA A 36 15.68 -8.27 -9.99
CA ALA A 36 14.31 -7.79 -9.86
C ALA A 36 13.25 -8.91 -9.97
N ARG A 37 13.61 -10.12 -10.41
CA ARG A 37 12.71 -11.29 -10.41
C ARG A 37 12.88 -12.18 -9.17
N SER A 38 13.73 -11.79 -8.21
CA SER A 38 13.94 -12.57 -6.99
C SER A 38 12.73 -12.55 -6.05
N GLU A 39 12.57 -13.60 -5.26
CA GLU A 39 11.46 -13.73 -4.30
C GLU A 39 11.45 -12.58 -3.28
N HIS A 40 12.63 -12.18 -2.79
CA HIS A 40 12.75 -11.07 -1.83
C HIS A 40 12.26 -9.74 -2.41
N TRP A 41 12.55 -9.48 -3.68
CA TRP A 41 12.04 -8.29 -4.36
C TRP A 41 10.54 -8.40 -4.66
N ALA A 42 10.04 -9.59 -4.99
CA ALA A 42 8.61 -9.82 -5.19
C ALA A 42 7.77 -9.45 -3.96
N THR A 43 8.26 -9.69 -2.74
CA THR A 43 7.58 -9.24 -1.51
C THR A 43 7.50 -7.71 -1.40
N VAL A 44 8.56 -6.98 -1.80
CA VAL A 44 8.54 -5.51 -1.85
C VAL A 44 7.47 -5.02 -2.83
N GLU A 45 7.40 -5.64 -4.01
CA GLU A 45 6.41 -5.29 -5.02
C GLU A 45 4.98 -5.57 -4.56
N GLN A 46 4.76 -6.69 -3.86
CA GLN A 46 3.45 -7.01 -3.26
C GLN A 46 3.04 -5.98 -2.21
N LEU A 47 3.93 -5.59 -1.30
CA LEU A 47 3.63 -4.56 -0.30
C LEU A 47 3.29 -3.21 -0.95
N ILE A 48 4.01 -2.82 -2.02
CA ILE A 48 3.71 -1.61 -2.79
C ILE A 48 2.34 -1.74 -3.48
N ALA A 49 2.02 -2.90 -4.06
CA ALA A 49 0.73 -3.14 -4.70
C ALA A 49 -0.42 -3.07 -3.68
N SER A 50 -0.28 -3.70 -2.52
CA SER A 50 -1.27 -3.64 -1.43
C SER A 50 -1.42 -2.23 -0.85
N SER A 51 -0.37 -1.42 -0.86
CA SER A 51 -0.43 -0.02 -0.39
C SER A 51 -1.09 0.93 -1.39
N ARG A 52 -1.20 0.52 -2.67
CA ARG A 52 -1.79 1.33 -3.74
C ARG A 52 -3.31 1.19 -3.80
N ASP A 53 -3.84 0.02 -3.49
CA ASP A 53 -5.28 -0.23 -3.42
C ASP A 53 -5.78 -0.11 -1.97
N GLY A 54 -6.09 1.12 -1.57
CA GLY A 54 -6.80 1.43 -0.33
C GLY A 54 -8.29 1.01 -0.33
N GLY A 55 -8.65 -0.09 -0.99
CA GLY A 55 -10.00 -0.65 -0.89
C GLY A 55 -10.44 -1.43 -2.13
N HIS A 56 -10.57 -2.75 -1.98
CA HIS A 56 -11.81 -3.51 -2.24
C HIS A 56 -11.57 -4.99 -1.91
N SER A 57 -12.47 -5.56 -1.11
CA SER A 57 -12.51 -6.98 -0.76
C SER A 57 -12.50 -7.90 -1.99
N PRO A 58 -11.88 -9.10 -1.91
CA PRO A 58 -12.08 -10.13 -2.90
C PRO A 58 -13.39 -10.86 -2.55
N LEU A 59 -14.51 -10.45 -3.15
CA LEU A 59 -15.72 -11.26 -3.12
C LEU A 59 -16.43 -11.25 -4.47
N GLY A 60 -16.50 -12.42 -5.09
CA GLY A 60 -17.64 -12.80 -5.92
C GLY A 60 -17.42 -12.79 -7.43
N SER A 61 -16.74 -13.82 -7.94
CA SER A 61 -17.09 -14.36 -9.25
C SER A 61 -18.52 -14.91 -9.23
N THR A 62 -19.50 -14.17 -9.76
CA THR A 62 -20.75 -14.76 -10.28
C THR A 62 -21.30 -13.97 -11.46
N ILE A 63 -21.39 -14.68 -12.57
CA ILE A 63 -22.07 -14.44 -13.85
C ILE A 63 -23.50 -13.84 -13.68
N GLY A 64 -23.90 -12.89 -14.53
CA GLY A 64 -25.29 -12.80 -15.02
C GLY A 64 -26.00 -11.43 -15.09
N HIS A 65 -26.31 -11.02 -16.32
CA HIS A 65 -27.56 -10.40 -16.82
C HIS A 65 -28.12 -9.05 -16.27
N ASN A 66 -28.18 -8.08 -17.21
CA ASN A 66 -29.28 -7.19 -17.59
C ASN A 66 -30.38 -6.84 -16.57
N GLY A 67 -30.57 -5.55 -16.27
CA GLY A 67 -31.77 -5.06 -15.60
C GLY A 67 -31.75 -3.58 -15.21
N SER A 68 -32.31 -2.74 -16.09
CA SER A 68 -32.75 -1.37 -15.80
C SER A 68 -33.66 -1.33 -14.57
N SER A 69 -33.52 -0.32 -13.70
CA SER A 69 -34.57 0.67 -13.38
C SER A 69 -34.35 1.44 -12.06
N SER A 70 -34.85 2.68 -12.12
CA SER A 70 -35.37 3.52 -11.03
C SER A 70 -34.42 4.04 -9.96
N SER A 71 -34.06 5.31 -10.16
CA SER A 71 -34.11 6.40 -9.19
C SER A 71 -34.82 6.06 -7.87
N GLY A 72 -34.04 5.97 -6.81
CA GLY A 72 -34.51 5.95 -5.42
C GLY A 72 -33.62 6.87 -4.60
N ALA A 73 -34.03 8.13 -4.47
CA ALA A 73 -33.42 9.08 -3.57
C ALA A 73 -33.67 8.63 -2.12
N ILE A 74 -32.61 8.37 -1.37
CA ILE A 74 -32.64 8.36 0.10
C ILE A 74 -31.33 8.94 0.64
N ALA A 75 -31.50 10.08 1.30
CA ALA A 75 -30.67 10.67 2.35
C ALA A 75 -29.16 10.82 2.09
N ALA A 76 -28.77 12.02 1.65
CA ALA A 76 -27.47 12.58 1.95
C ALA A 76 -27.34 12.82 3.47
N ALA A 77 -27.12 11.75 4.23
CA ALA A 77 -26.45 11.87 5.51
C ALA A 77 -25.00 12.24 5.20
N SER A 78 -24.56 13.40 5.68
CA SER A 78 -23.15 13.77 5.68
C SER A 78 -22.40 12.71 6.49
N VAL A 79 -21.92 11.67 5.81
CA VAL A 79 -20.90 10.76 6.32
C VAL A 79 -19.69 11.66 6.52
N ALA A 80 -19.54 12.19 7.73
CA ALA A 80 -18.32 12.88 8.09
C ALA A 80 -17.21 11.85 7.88
N ALA A 81 -16.36 12.11 6.88
CA ALA A 81 -15.36 11.15 6.46
C ALA A 81 -14.39 10.91 7.61
N GLU A 82 -14.07 9.65 7.86
CA GLU A 82 -12.97 9.26 8.75
C GLU A 82 -11.68 9.95 8.29
N TRP A 83 -10.78 10.28 9.23
CA TRP A 83 -9.54 11.00 8.94
C TRP A 83 -8.30 10.20 9.34
N THR A 84 -7.33 10.16 8.43
CA THR A 84 -6.03 9.50 8.69
C THR A 84 -5.14 10.43 9.50
N CYS A 85 -4.64 9.96 10.65
CA CYS A 85 -3.75 10.73 11.51
C CYS A 85 -2.43 11.07 10.80
N PRO A 86 -2.00 12.35 10.74
CA PRO A 86 -0.75 12.73 10.10
C PRO A 86 0.50 12.26 10.88
N HIS A 87 0.34 11.82 12.13
CA HIS A 87 1.45 11.39 12.99
C HIS A 87 1.68 9.88 13.00
N CYS A 88 0.61 9.08 13.03
CA CYS A 88 0.71 7.62 13.19
C CYS A 88 -0.08 6.83 12.14
N THR A 89 -0.71 7.49 11.16
CA THR A 89 -1.49 6.88 10.05
C THR A 89 -2.76 6.11 10.46
N PHE A 90 -3.15 6.17 11.74
CA PHE A 90 -4.39 5.56 12.21
C PHE A 90 -5.62 6.26 11.62
N LEU A 91 -6.63 5.48 11.24
CA LEU A 91 -7.91 5.98 10.73
C LEU A 91 -8.85 6.30 11.90
N ASN A 92 -9.14 7.58 12.12
CA ASN A 92 -9.94 8.05 13.24
C ASN A 92 -11.38 8.36 12.83
N LEU A 93 -12.28 8.21 13.80
CA LEU A 93 -13.68 8.61 13.66
C LEU A 93 -13.79 10.14 13.49
N PRO A 94 -14.76 10.62 12.69
CA PRO A 94 -14.89 12.03 12.33
C PRO A 94 -15.15 12.98 13.50
N HIS A 95 -15.67 12.48 14.62
CA HIS A 95 -15.98 13.29 15.80
C HIS A 95 -14.77 13.46 16.74
N LEU A 96 -13.67 12.76 16.49
CA LEU A 96 -12.45 12.87 17.30
C LEU A 96 -11.61 14.06 16.84
N ALA A 97 -11.29 14.95 17.78
CA ALA A 97 -10.38 16.09 17.55
C ALA A 97 -8.89 15.74 17.77
N ALA A 98 -8.63 14.61 18.43
CA ALA A 98 -7.31 14.05 18.66
C ALA A 98 -7.32 12.56 18.28
N CYS A 99 -6.16 12.03 17.90
CA CYS A 99 -6.05 10.65 17.47
C CYS A 99 -6.26 9.66 18.62
N ASP A 100 -7.04 8.61 18.41
CA ASP A 100 -7.31 7.57 19.41
C ASP A 100 -6.05 6.78 19.79
N MET A 101 -5.11 6.59 18.85
CA MET A 101 -3.88 5.82 19.07
C MET A 101 -2.74 6.62 19.69
N CYS A 102 -2.54 7.88 19.30
CA CYS A 102 -1.40 8.69 19.76
C CYS A 102 -1.76 9.94 20.55
N SER A 103 -3.07 10.23 20.69
CA SER A 103 -3.60 11.40 21.42
C SER A 103 -3.15 12.76 20.92
N LEU A 104 -2.51 12.84 19.74
CA LEU A 104 -2.12 14.08 19.09
C LEU A 104 -3.29 14.70 18.30
N PRO A 105 -3.38 16.04 18.19
CA PRO A 105 -4.46 16.71 17.46
C PRO A 105 -4.44 16.39 15.96
N ARG A 106 -5.63 16.51 15.33
CA ARG A 106 -5.79 16.43 13.88
C ARG A 106 -5.01 17.49 13.11
#